data_AF-A0A1F8TNL1-F1
#
_entry.id   AF-A0A1F8TNL1-F1
#
_cell.length_a   1.000
_cell.length_b   1.000
_cell.length_c   1.000
_cell.angle_alpha   90.00
_cell.angle_beta   90.00
_cell.angle_gamma   90.00
#
_symmetry.space_group_name_H-M   'P 1'
#
loop_
_entity.id
_entity.type
_entity.pdbx_description
1 polymer ?
#
loop_
_entity_poly.entity_id
_entity_poly.type
_entity_poly.pdbx_seq_one_letter_code
_entity_poly.pdbx_strand_id
1 'polypeptide(L)'
;MVQQRRSGGAMTVAEAGRMGGRLVREKYGPEFYERIGKKGGSSTAERYGPEFFGRIGRKGGKAVTAKYGPQHFEKIGRKGGQKVADLIERAKSLEEAEKVAPEVRRTGEPAA
;
A
#
# COMPACT_ATOMS: atom_id res chain seq x y z
N MET A 1 -35.45 -40.28 -27.73
CA MET A 1 -33.98 -40.35 -27.54
C MET A 1 -33.57 -39.17 -26.68
N VAL A 2 -33.22 -39.40 -25.41
CA VAL A 2 -32.77 -38.34 -24.49
C VAL A 2 -31.28 -38.14 -24.73
N GLN A 3 -30.91 -36.95 -25.21
CA GLN A 3 -29.52 -36.64 -25.53
C GLN A 3 -28.74 -36.47 -24.23
N GLN A 4 -27.91 -37.47 -23.93
CA GLN A 4 -27.01 -37.49 -22.80
C GLN A 4 -25.99 -36.34 -22.96
N ARG A 5 -26.14 -35.28 -22.16
CA ARG A 5 -25.16 -34.20 -22.11
C ARG A 5 -23.86 -34.80 -21.58
N ARG A 6 -22.82 -34.81 -22.42
CA ARG A 6 -21.46 -35.18 -21.99
C ARG A 6 -21.03 -34.22 -20.89
N SER A 7 -20.94 -34.71 -19.66
CA SER A 7 -20.27 -34.07 -18.54
C SER A 7 -18.75 -34.19 -18.75
N GLY A 8 -18.21 -33.44 -19.70
CA GLY A 8 -16.78 -33.11 -19.73
C GLY A 8 -16.58 -31.83 -18.92
N GLY A 9 -15.62 -31.81 -18.00
CA GLY A 9 -15.36 -30.70 -17.08
C GLY A 9 -15.21 -29.36 -17.82
N ALA A 10 -16.30 -28.62 -17.92
CA ALA A 10 -16.33 -27.32 -18.56
C ALA A 10 -15.76 -26.29 -17.57
N MET A 11 -14.74 -25.55 -18.02
CA MET A 11 -14.18 -24.44 -17.25
C MET A 11 -15.29 -23.44 -16.89
N THR A 12 -15.36 -23.05 -15.62
CA THR A 12 -16.30 -22.03 -15.16
C THR A 12 -15.91 -20.64 -15.69
N VAL A 13 -16.87 -19.71 -15.76
CA VAL A 13 -16.60 -18.32 -16.16
C VAL A 13 -15.54 -17.66 -15.26
N ALA A 14 -15.57 -17.96 -13.95
CA ALA A 14 -14.58 -17.46 -12.99
C ALA A 14 -13.18 -18.04 -13.25
N GLU A 15 -13.07 -19.31 -13.63
CA GLU A 15 -11.81 -19.93 -14.01
C GLU A 15 -11.27 -19.37 -15.32
N ALA A 16 -12.14 -19.15 -16.31
CA ALA A 16 -11.78 -18.52 -17.57
C ALA A 16 -11.25 -17.09 -17.34
N GLY A 17 -11.92 -16.31 -16.48
CA GLY A 17 -11.48 -14.96 -16.11
C GLY A 17 -10.13 -14.95 -15.40
N ARG A 18 -9.93 -15.85 -14.43
CA ARG A 18 -8.63 -16.00 -13.74
C ARG A 18 -7.52 -16.42 -14.70
N MET A 19 -7.80 -17.35 -15.60
CA MET A 19 -6.84 -17.81 -16.61
C MET A 19 -6.46 -16.67 -17.56
N GLY A 20 -7.43 -15.92 -18.07
CA GLY A 20 -7.18 -14.76 -18.93
C GLY A 20 -6.31 -13.70 -18.23
N GLY A 21 -6.59 -13.39 -16.96
CA GLY A 21 -5.78 -12.45 -16.19
C GLY A 21 -4.33 -12.93 -16.00
N ARG A 22 -4.11 -14.22 -15.75
CA ARG A 22 -2.76 -14.80 -15.67
C ARG A 22 -2.00 -14.68 -16.99
N LEU A 23 -2.63 -15.05 -18.11
CA LEU A 23 -2.02 -14.95 -19.44
C LEU A 23 -1.65 -13.51 -19.80
N VAL A 24 -2.53 -12.55 -19.51
CA VAL A 24 -2.25 -11.12 -19.73
C VAL A 24 -1.08 -10.66 -18.87
N ARG A 25 -1.01 -11.10 -17.60
CA ARG A 25 0.11 -10.77 -16.71
C ARG A 25 1.43 -11.35 -17.18
N GLU A 26 1.44 -12.62 -17.61
CA GLU A 26 2.64 -13.26 -18.15
C GLU A 26 3.12 -12.59 -19.44
N LYS A 27 2.18 -12.19 -20.31
CA LYS A 27 2.52 -11.56 -21.59
C LYS A 27 3.02 -10.13 -21.47
N TYR A 28 2.46 -9.33 -20.56
CA TYR A 28 2.66 -7.88 -20.53
C TYR A 28 3.36 -7.35 -19.27
N GLY A 29 3.55 -8.17 -18.24
CA GLY A 29 4.24 -7.78 -17.02
C GLY A 29 3.49 -6.80 -16.11
N PRO A 30 4.08 -6.42 -14.97
CA PRO A 30 3.48 -5.49 -14.01
C PRO A 30 3.35 -4.04 -14.55
N GLU A 31 4.26 -3.60 -15.40
CA GLU A 31 4.29 -2.24 -15.96
C GLU A 31 3.03 -1.95 -16.80
N PHE A 32 2.48 -2.99 -17.43
CA PHE A 32 1.22 -2.89 -18.14
C PHE A 32 0.06 -2.48 -17.23
N TYR A 33 -0.04 -3.10 -16.05
CA TYR A 33 -1.09 -2.78 -15.08
C TYR A 33 -0.91 -1.39 -14.47
N GLU A 34 0.33 -0.99 -14.21
CA GLU A 34 0.63 0.37 -13.77
C GLU A 34 0.18 1.40 -14.80
N ARG A 35 0.52 1.19 -16.08
CA ARG A 35 0.16 2.10 -17.17
C ARG A 35 -1.34 2.21 -17.36
N ILE A 36 -2.07 1.09 -17.40
CA ILE A 36 -3.54 1.13 -17.57
C ILE A 36 -4.22 1.70 -16.32
N GLY A 37 -3.68 1.44 -15.12
CA GLY A 37 -4.17 2.01 -13.87
C GLY A 37 -4.00 3.52 -13.84
N LYS A 38 -2.82 4.02 -14.21
CA LYS A 38 -2.54 5.46 -14.35
C LYS A 38 -3.47 6.10 -15.36
N LYS A 39 -3.63 5.50 -16.55
CA LYS A 39 -4.55 6.00 -17.57
C LYS A 39 -5.99 6.09 -17.07
N GLY A 40 -6.50 5.02 -16.44
CA GLY A 40 -7.85 5.01 -15.87
C GLY A 40 -8.04 6.04 -14.76
N GLY A 41 -7.04 6.20 -13.89
CA GLY A 41 -7.02 7.20 -12.83
C GLY A 41 -7.06 8.63 -13.38
N SER A 42 -6.20 8.96 -14.35
CA SER A 42 -6.18 10.27 -15.02
C SER A 42 -7.50 10.58 -15.70
N SER A 43 -8.04 9.66 -16.50
CA SER A 43 -9.34 9.87 -17.16
C SER A 43 -10.49 10.05 -16.17
N THR A 44 -10.46 9.34 -15.02
CA THR A 44 -11.45 9.52 -13.96
C THR A 44 -11.31 10.89 -13.29
N ALA A 45 -10.08 11.31 -13.02
CA ALA A 45 -9.79 12.60 -12.41
C ALA A 45 -10.23 13.77 -13.30
N GLU A 46 -9.93 13.71 -14.59
CA GLU A 46 -10.36 14.69 -15.59
C GLU A 46 -11.89 14.75 -15.69
N ARG A 47 -12.57 13.60 -15.70
CA ARG A 47 -14.03 13.54 -15.84
C ARG A 47 -14.79 14.08 -14.63
N TYR A 48 -14.32 13.80 -13.42
CA TYR A 48 -15.11 14.00 -12.21
C TYR A 48 -14.59 15.09 -11.25
N GLY A 49 -13.33 15.49 -11.39
CA GLY A 49 -12.73 16.56 -10.59
C GLY A 49 -12.60 16.26 -9.09
N PRO A 50 -12.10 17.22 -8.30
CA PRO A 50 -11.77 17.04 -6.89
C PRO A 50 -13.00 16.80 -5.99
N GLU A 51 -14.14 17.43 -6.30
CA GLU A 51 -15.37 17.27 -5.50
C GLU A 51 -15.88 15.83 -5.46
N PHE A 52 -15.70 15.08 -6.56
CA PHE A 52 -16.03 13.67 -6.61
C PHE A 52 -15.22 12.86 -5.59
N PHE A 53 -13.91 13.07 -5.54
CA PHE A 53 -13.02 12.40 -4.59
C PHE A 53 -13.32 12.82 -3.14
N GLY A 54 -13.63 14.10 -2.92
CA GLY A 54 -14.09 14.59 -1.62
C GLY A 54 -15.36 13.88 -1.15
N ARG A 55 -16.36 13.72 -2.04
CA ARG A 55 -17.62 13.04 -1.72
C ARG A 55 -17.43 11.55 -1.41
N ILE A 56 -16.65 10.82 -2.22
CA ILE A 56 -16.39 9.40 -1.95
C ILE A 56 -15.56 9.22 -0.66
N GLY A 57 -14.61 10.11 -0.40
CA GLY A 57 -13.82 10.11 0.84
C GLY A 57 -14.69 10.32 2.07
N ARG A 58 -15.59 11.32 2.04
CA ARG A 58 -16.57 11.54 3.12
C ARG A 58 -17.48 10.33 3.33
N LYS A 59 -17.96 9.71 2.25
CA LYS A 59 -18.81 8.51 2.34
C LYS A 59 -18.06 7.33 2.98
N GLY A 60 -16.80 7.10 2.56
CA GLY A 60 -15.94 6.08 3.15
C GLY A 60 -15.66 6.33 4.63
N GLY A 61 -15.30 7.56 4.99
CA GLY A 61 -15.07 7.96 6.37
C GLY A 61 -16.29 7.72 7.27
N LYS A 62 -17.48 8.14 6.83
CA LYS A 62 -18.73 7.87 7.56
C LYS A 62 -18.99 6.37 7.76
N ALA A 63 -18.74 5.55 6.73
CA ALA A 63 -18.91 4.10 6.83
C ALA A 63 -17.92 3.47 7.83
N VAL A 64 -16.67 3.92 7.84
CA VAL A 64 -15.66 3.48 8.82
C VAL A 64 -16.06 3.89 10.24
N THR A 65 -16.45 5.15 10.44
CA THR A 65 -16.91 5.63 11.75
C THR A 65 -18.12 4.86 12.26
N ALA A 66 -19.10 4.60 11.40
CA ALA A 66 -20.28 3.82 11.78
C ALA A 66 -19.93 2.38 12.16
N LYS A 67 -18.96 1.77 11.48
CA LYS A 67 -18.57 0.37 11.72
C LYS A 67 -17.69 0.19 12.97
N TYR A 68 -16.81 1.14 13.26
CA TYR A 68 -15.75 0.94 14.26
C TYR A 68 -15.78 1.92 15.45
N GLY A 69 -16.57 3.00 15.36
CA GLY A 69 -16.70 3.99 16.43
C GLY A 69 -15.42 4.82 16.70
N PRO A 70 -15.45 5.68 17.73
CA PRO A 70 -14.37 6.62 18.03
C PRO A 70 -13.08 5.96 18.54
N GLN A 71 -13.18 4.86 19.30
CA GLN A 71 -12.04 4.13 19.86
C GLN A 71 -11.07 3.61 18.78
N HIS A 72 -11.59 3.35 17.57
CA HIS A 72 -10.78 2.94 16.44
C HIS A 72 -9.78 4.02 16.02
N PHE A 73 -10.24 5.28 15.94
CA PHE A 73 -9.40 6.41 15.56
C PHE A 73 -8.42 6.76 16.66
N GLU A 74 -8.82 6.65 17.93
CA GLU A 74 -7.92 6.82 19.08
C GLU A 74 -6.76 5.80 19.03
N LYS A 75 -7.07 4.52 18.79
CA LYS A 75 -6.05 3.47 18.68
C LYS A 75 -5.10 3.71 17.50
N ILE A 76 -5.61 4.17 16.35
CA ILE A 76 -4.79 4.50 15.19
C ILE A 76 -3.91 5.72 15.50
N GLY A 77 -4.47 6.77 16.10
CA GLY A 77 -3.72 7.96 16.51
C GLY A 77 -2.61 7.63 17.49
N ARG A 78 -2.90 6.82 18.52
CA ARG A 78 -1.89 6.36 19.49
C ARG A 78 -0.77 5.58 18.83
N LYS A 79 -1.09 4.64 17.92
CA LYS A 79 -0.08 3.89 17.17
C LYS A 79 0.78 4.80 16.27
N GLY A 80 0.17 5.80 15.65
CA GLY A 80 0.88 6.80 14.86
C GLY A 80 1.86 7.62 15.71
N GLY A 81 1.38 8.13 16.85
CA GLY A 81 2.21 8.88 17.80
C GLY A 81 3.37 8.08 18.36
N GLN A 82 3.14 6.81 18.73
CA GLN A 82 4.21 5.91 19.18
C GLN A 82 5.31 5.74 18.11
N LYS A 83 4.93 5.51 16.84
CA LYS A 83 5.91 5.41 15.76
C LYS A 83 6.74 6.68 15.59
N VAL A 84 6.11 7.85 15.74
CA VAL A 84 6.83 9.14 15.67
C VAL A 84 7.80 9.27 16.84
N ALA A 85 7.38 8.91 18.06
CA ALA A 85 8.24 8.92 19.23
C ALA A 85 9.47 7.99 19.05
N ASP A 86 9.24 6.76 18.58
CA ASP A 86 10.32 5.78 18.32
C ASP A 86 11.34 6.29 17.28
N LEU A 87 10.86 7.00 16.24
CA LEU A 87 11.73 7.58 15.22
C LEU A 87 12.58 8.72 15.78
N ILE A 88 12.00 9.57 16.63
CA ILE A 88 12.71 10.67 17.29
C ILE A 88 13.77 10.12 18.25
N GLU A 89 13.44 9.10 19.03
CA GLU A 89 14.39 8.44 19.93
C GLU A 89 15.57 7.86 19.15
N ARG A 90 15.30 7.08 18.09
CA ARG A 90 16.35 6.52 17.24
C ARG A 90 17.22 7.60 16.59
N ALA A 91 16.62 8.68 16.11
CA ALA A 91 17.38 9.79 15.53
C ALA A 91 18.33 10.42 16.55
N LYS A 92 17.86 10.67 17.78
CA LYS A 92 18.71 11.17 18.88
C LYS A 92 19.85 10.22 19.20
N SER A 93 19.57 8.92 19.33
CA SER A 93 20.62 7.93 19.61
C SER A 93 21.66 7.83 18.50
N LEU A 94 21.25 8.00 17.23
CA LEU A 94 22.18 8.05 16.10
C LEU A 94 23.04 9.33 16.11
N GLU A 95 22.45 10.48 16.40
CA GLU A 95 23.20 11.74 16.56
C GLU A 95 24.19 11.69 17.73
N GLU A 96 23.80 11.07 18.85
CA GLU A 96 24.66 10.87 20.02
C GLU A 96 25.80 9.90 19.71
N ALA A 97 25.52 8.78 19.03
CA ALA A 97 26.55 7.84 18.58
C ALA A 97 27.54 8.49 17.60
N GLU A 98 27.06 9.36 16.71
CA GLU A 98 27.89 10.12 15.78
C GLU A 98 28.77 11.17 16.50
N LYS A 99 28.29 11.78 17.59
CA LYS A 99 29.07 12.73 18.42
C LYS A 99 30.13 12.06 19.29
N VAL A 100 29.95 10.79 19.67
CA VAL A 100 30.92 10.02 20.47
C VAL A 100 32.02 9.39 19.59
N ALA A 101 31.73 9.05 18.33
CA ALA A 101 32.68 8.49 17.38
C ALA A 101 33.92 9.35 17.01
N PRO A 102 33.91 10.70 16.99
CA PRO A 102 35.08 11.49 16.64
C PRO A 102 36.17 11.58 17.72
N GLU A 103 35.89 11.25 18.99
CA GLU A 103 36.92 11.29 20.05
C GLU A 103 37.85 10.07 20.06
N VAL A 104 37.36 8.90 19.66
CA VAL A 104 38.18 7.67 19.59
C VAL A 104 39.18 7.69 18.42
N ARG A 105 39.03 8.62 17.46
CA ARG A 105 39.99 8.82 16.36
C ARG A 105 41.07 9.88 16.66
N ARG A 106 41.01 10.61 17.78
CA ARG A 106 41.98 11.67 18.13
C ARG A 106 42.99 11.30 19.21
N THR A 107 42.85 10.17 19.90
CA THR A 107 43.87 9.69 20.87
C THR A 107 44.90 8.74 20.24
N GLY A 108 45.03 8.75 18.92
CA GLY A 108 46.01 7.95 18.19
C GLY A 108 47.01 8.82 17.44
N GLU A 109 47.93 9.47 18.14
CA GLU A 109 49.23 9.90 17.60
C GLU A 109 50.20 10.20 18.77
N PRO A 110 51.52 10.25 18.56
CA PRO A 110 52.40 9.40 17.74
C PRO A 110 53.64 8.97 18.56
N ALA A 111 54.26 7.81 18.29
CA ALA A 111 55.63 7.58 18.78
C ALA A 111 56.37 6.46 18.05
N ALA A 112 57.56 6.84 17.57
CA ALA A 112 58.70 6.07 17.06
C ALA A 112 58.67 5.67 15.57
#